data_AF-A0A1C5YSY6-F1
#
_entry.id   AF-A0A1C5YSY6-F1
#
_cell.length_a   1.000
_cell.length_b   1.000
_cell.length_c   1.000
_cell.angle_alpha   90.00
_cell.angle_beta   90.00
_cell.angle_gamma   90.00
#
_symmetry.space_group_name_H-M   'P 1'
#
loop_
_entity.id
_entity.type
_entity.pdbx_description
1 polymer ?
#
loop_
_entity_poly.entity_id
_entity_poly.type
_entity_poly.pdbx_seq_one_letter_code
_entity_poly.pdbx_strand_id
1 'polypeptide(L)' 'MIRKHYKITIKEIGVDKPVETEYSGFIDRKGLITFYGLNNPDVEWFDIEEISE' A
#
# COMPACT_ATOMS: atom_id res chain seq x y z
N MET A 1 5.43 -3.17 -20.28
CA MET A 1 4.90 -2.97 -18.91
C MET A 1 5.52 -1.70 -18.37
N ILE A 2 4.70 -0.74 -17.90
CA ILE A 2 5.20 0.52 -17.35
C ILE A 2 5.58 0.27 -15.89
N ARG A 3 6.80 0.63 -15.50
CA ARG A 3 7.23 0.60 -14.10
C ARG A 3 6.54 1.76 -13.38
N LYS A 4 6.02 1.48 -12.20
CA LYS A 4 5.31 2.45 -11.36
C LYS A 4 5.97 2.53 -10.00
N HIS A 5 5.84 3.68 -9.36
CA HIS A 5 6.26 3.93 -7.98
C HIS A 5 5.04 4.32 -7.16
N TYR A 6 4.88 3.67 -6.02
CA TYR A 6 3.78 3.88 -5.11
C TYR A 6 4.31 4.13 -3.70
N LYS A 7 3.69 5.09 -3.01
CA LYS A 7 3.71 5.17 -1.55
C LYS A 7 2.47 4.46 -1.02
N ILE A 8 2.66 3.62 -0.01
CA ILE A 8 1.59 2.87 0.65
C ILE A 8 1.63 3.23 2.14
N THR A 9 0.49 3.69 2.66
CA THR A 9 0.30 3.98 4.08
C THR A 9 -0.74 3.01 4.63
N ILE A 10 -0.43 2.31 5.71
CA ILE A 10 -1.28 1.26 6.30
C ILE A 10 -1.52 1.61 7.77
N LYS A 11 -2.78 1.72 8.18
CA LYS A 11 -3.16 1.81 9.58
C LYS A 11 -3.77 0.49 10.01
N GLU A 12 -3.07 -0.19 10.91
CA GLU A 12 -3.58 -1.41 11.54
C GLU A 12 -4.39 -1.09 12.80
N ILE A 13 -5.37 -1.92 13.10
CA ILE A 13 -6.22 -1.81 14.29
C ILE A 13 -5.34 -1.96 15.53
N GLY A 14 -5.43 -0.99 16.44
CA GLY A 14 -4.70 -1.02 17.71
C GLY A 14 -3.22 -0.63 17.63
N VAL A 15 -2.70 -0.31 16.43
CA VAL A 15 -1.34 0.22 16.26
C VAL A 15 -1.41 1.73 16.19
N ASP A 16 -0.87 2.47 17.15
CA ASP A 16 -1.06 3.93 17.26
C ASP A 16 -0.80 4.72 15.97
N LYS A 17 0.31 4.42 15.29
CA LYS A 17 0.75 5.16 14.09
C LYS A 17 0.65 4.29 12.85
N PRO A 18 0.24 4.87 11.69
CA PRO A 18 0.32 4.18 10.42
C PRO A 18 1.77 3.80 10.07
N VAL A 19 1.93 2.70 9.34
CA VAL A 19 3.18 2.27 8.73
C VAL A 19 3.22 2.78 7.30
N GLU A 20 4.34 3.38 6.90
CA GLU A 20 4.58 3.81 5.53
C GLU A 20 5.60 2.90 4.87
N THR A 21 5.36 2.54 3.61
CA THR A 21 6.29 1.78 2.76
C THR A 21 6.17 2.25 1.32
N GLU A 22 7.15 1.89 0.50
CA GLU A 22 7.16 2.21 -0.92
C GLU A 22 7.30 0.94 -1.77
N TYR A 23 6.68 0.98 -2.94
CA TYR A 23 6.84 -0.05 -3.95
C TYR A 23 7.21 0.56 -5.29
N SER A 24 8.29 0.07 -5.90
CA SER A 24 8.69 0.45 -7.26
C SER A 24 8.82 -0.80 -8.12
N GLY A 25 7.94 -0.97 -9.11
CA GLY A 25 7.91 -2.18 -9.93
C GLY A 25 6.75 -2.21 -10.92
N PHE A 26 6.34 -3.42 -11.32
CA PHE A 26 5.37 -3.64 -12.41
C PHE A 26 3.99 -4.11 -11.91
N ILE A 27 3.75 -4.04 -10.61
CA ILE A 27 2.49 -4.46 -9.99
C ILE A 27 1.58 -3.23 -9.93
N ASP A 28 0.31 -3.42 -10.29
CA ASP A 28 -0.70 -2.37 -10.21
C ASP A 28 -1.31 -2.26 -8.80
N ARG A 29 -2.16 -1.26 -8.58
CA ARG A 29 -2.82 -1.03 -7.30
C ARG A 29 -3.55 -2.27 -6.75
N LYS A 30 -4.18 -3.07 -7.62
CA LYS A 30 -4.91 -4.28 -7.20
C LYS A 30 -3.95 -5.35 -6.68
N GLY A 31 -2.85 -5.57 -7.39
CA GLY A 31 -1.81 -6.49 -6.95
C GLY A 31 -1.13 -6.03 -5.65
N LEU A 32 -0.98 -4.72 -5.44
CA LEU A 32 -0.47 -4.18 -4.16
C LEU A 32 -1.41 -4.48 -2.99
N ILE A 33 -2.72 -4.29 -3.18
CA ILE A 33 -3.73 -4.64 -2.16
C ILE A 33 -3.62 -6.11 -1.76
N THR A 34 -3.46 -7.01 -2.73
CA THR A 34 -3.29 -8.44 -2.44
C THR A 34 -1.94 -8.76 -1.80
N PHE A 35 -0.85 -8.18 -2.31
CA PHE A 35 0.51 -8.44 -1.83
C PHE A 35 0.71 -8.00 -0.37
N TYR A 36 0.22 -6.81 -0.01
CA TYR A 36 0.31 -6.27 1.33
C TYR A 36 -0.83 -6.71 2.26
N GLY A 37 -1.78 -7.52 1.78
CA GLY A 37 -2.90 -7.97 2.61
C GLY A 37 -3.83 -6.83 3.07
N LEU A 38 -3.98 -5.77 2.28
CA LEU A 38 -4.71 -4.54 2.70
C LEU A 38 -6.23 -4.73 2.87
N ASN A 39 -6.76 -5.89 2.50
CA ASN A 39 -8.15 -6.28 2.74
C ASN A 39 -8.33 -7.13 4.00
N ASN A 40 -7.25 -7.39 4.76
CA ASN A 40 -7.33 -8.17 5.99
C ASN A 40 -8.08 -7.38 7.09
N PRO A 41 -8.78 -8.07 8.00
CA PRO A 41 -9.62 -7.43 9.01
C PRO A 41 -8.85 -6.66 10.08
N ASP A 42 -7.53 -6.85 10.17
CA ASP A 42 -6.62 -6.10 11.04
C ASP A 42 -6.18 -4.76 10.45
N VAL A 43 -6.53 -4.46 9.19
CA VAL A 43 -6.31 -3.15 8.56
C VAL A 43 -7.53 -2.26 8.80
N GLU A 44 -7.35 -1.15 9.51
CA GLU A 44 -8.38 -0.15 9.76
C GLU A 44 -8.64 0.70 8.51
N TRP A 45 -7.57 1.20 7.91
CA TRP A 45 -7.58 1.89 6.62
C TRP A 45 -6.22 1.82 5.97
N PHE A 46 -6.19 2.04 4.66
CA PHE A 46 -4.95 2.18 3.90
C PHE A 46 -5.09 3.27 2.85
N ASP A 47 -3.97 3.81 2.43
CA ASP A 47 -3.86 4.73 1.31
C ASP A 47 -2.74 4.29 0.35
N ILE A 48 -2.96 4.49 -0.94
CA ILE A 48 -1.99 4.14 -1.99
C ILE A 48 -1.93 5.31 -2.97
N GLU A 49 -0.79 5.99 -2.97
CA GLU A 49 -0.50 7.13 -3.84
C GLU A 49 0.49 6.69 -4.92
N GLU A 50 0.17 6.93 -6.20
CA GLU A 50 1.16 6.77 -7.28
C GLU A 50 2.07 7.99 -7.28
N ILE A 51 3.37 7.76 -7.07
CA ILE A 51 4.38 8.81 -7.16
C ILE A 51 4.76 8.94 -8.63
N SER A 52 4.41 10.06 -9.25
CA SER A 52 5.00 10.48 -10.51
C SER A 52 6.42 10.96 -10.23
N GLU A 53 7.43 10.32 -10.83
CA GLU A 53 8.78 10.89 -10.92
C GLU A 53 8.80 12.18 -11.76
#